data_AF-A0A4P8QQ53-F1
#
_entry.id   AF-A0A4P8QQ53-F1
#
_cell.length_a   1.000
_cell.length_b   1.000
_cell.length_c   1.000
_cell.angle_alpha   90.00
_cell.angle_beta   90.00
_cell.angle_gamma   90.00
#
_symmetry.space_group_name_H-M   'P 1'
#
loop_
_entity.id
_entity.type
_entity.pdbx_description
1 polymer ?
#
loop_
_entity_poly.entity_id
_entity_poly.type
_entity_poly.pdbx_seq_one_letter_code
_entity_poly.pdbx_strand_id
1 'polypeptide(L)'
;MSSKEQNTPDEQVLDQMDTEKEHQGEATAETTDVADPRDERIAELEAQLSELQQRERDNVLRARAEADNIRRRAEMDVEKAHKFAVEKFAGEMLPVIDNLERALDMADKSNEALASMIEGVELTLKSLLDAVRKFGIEVVGEVNVPFNPEVHQAMTMLESADHQPNHVMMVMQKGYTLNGRLLRPAMVAVSKAKE
;
A
#
# COMPACT_ATOMS: atom_id res chain seq x y z
N MET A 1 -47.52 -50.82 -23.89
CA MET A 1 -48.38 -49.74 -24.45
C MET A 1 -47.55 -49.04 -25.51
N SER A 2 -47.53 -49.61 -26.72
CA SER A 2 -48.32 -49.11 -27.87
C SER A 2 -47.59 -47.93 -28.52
N SER A 3 -46.73 -48.20 -29.51
CA SER A 3 -47.03 -48.15 -30.96
C SER A 3 -47.15 -46.70 -31.46
N LYS A 4 -46.56 -46.27 -32.59
CA LYS A 4 -46.89 -46.80 -33.91
C LYS A 4 -46.07 -46.08 -35.02
N GLU A 5 -45.52 -46.87 -35.95
CA GLU A 5 -45.42 -46.67 -37.44
C GLU A 5 -44.60 -45.50 -38.03
N GLN A 6 -43.87 -45.60 -39.15
CA GLN A 6 -43.75 -46.51 -40.34
C GLN A 6 -42.28 -46.38 -40.83
N ASN A 7 -41.46 -47.38 -41.22
CA ASN A 7 -41.49 -48.48 -42.23
C ASN A 7 -41.60 -48.02 -43.71
N THR A 8 -40.46 -47.83 -44.44
CA THR A 8 -39.79 -48.73 -45.46
C THR A 8 -40.35 -48.56 -46.90
N PRO A 9 -39.79 -49.16 -47.99
CA PRO A 9 -38.61 -50.04 -48.22
C PRO A 9 -37.73 -49.55 -49.41
N ASP A 10 -36.57 -50.11 -49.78
CA ASP A 10 -36.29 -51.40 -50.47
C ASP A 10 -34.84 -51.80 -50.12
N GLU A 11 -34.53 -52.96 -49.55
CA GLU A 11 -34.70 -54.34 -50.03
C GLU A 11 -33.88 -54.63 -51.29
N GLN A 12 -32.76 -55.35 -51.13
CA GLN A 12 -32.57 -56.72 -51.66
C GLN A 12 -31.10 -57.18 -51.48
N VAL A 13 -30.84 -58.15 -50.57
CA VAL A 13 -30.58 -59.60 -50.82
C VAL A 13 -29.06 -59.88 -50.73
N LEU A 14 -28.50 -60.33 -49.60
CA LEU A 14 -28.40 -61.71 -49.06
C LEU A 14 -27.90 -62.79 -50.04
N ASP A 15 -26.65 -63.24 -49.84
CA ASP A 15 -26.23 -64.65 -49.65
C ASP A 15 -24.69 -64.70 -49.62
N GLN A 16 -24.03 -65.00 -48.50
CA GLN A 16 -23.75 -66.32 -47.90
C GLN A 16 -22.88 -67.27 -48.75
N MET A 17 -21.97 -67.94 -48.02
CA MET A 17 -21.22 -69.18 -48.38
C MET A 17 -19.99 -68.99 -49.30
N ASP A 18 -18.84 -69.63 -49.12
CA ASP A 18 -18.29 -70.53 -48.08
C ASP A 18 -16.80 -70.79 -48.43
N THR A 19 -16.02 -71.23 -47.44
CA THR A 19 -14.80 -72.07 -47.50
C THR A 19 -13.61 -71.77 -48.44
N GLU A 20 -12.50 -71.43 -47.75
CA GLU A 20 -11.15 -72.05 -47.80
C GLU A 20 -10.44 -72.34 -49.13
N LYS A 21 -9.27 -71.71 -49.28
CA LYS A 21 -8.04 -72.36 -49.79
C LYS A 21 -6.78 -71.64 -49.30
N GLU A 22 -5.95 -72.39 -48.57
CA GLU A 22 -4.57 -72.06 -48.23
C GLU A 22 -3.71 -71.87 -49.49
N HIS A 23 -2.82 -70.86 -49.51
CA HIS A 23 -1.36 -71.06 -49.57
C HIS A 23 -0.59 -69.73 -49.65
N GLN A 24 0.35 -69.61 -48.72
CA GLN A 24 1.66 -68.94 -48.77
C GLN A 24 1.96 -67.93 -49.89
N GLY A 25 2.26 -66.71 -49.45
CA GLY A 25 3.06 -65.74 -50.19
C GLY A 25 3.64 -64.74 -49.22
N GLU A 26 4.92 -64.88 -48.92
CA GLU A 26 5.74 -63.92 -48.17
C GLU A 26 5.55 -62.50 -48.71
N ALA A 27 5.16 -61.59 -47.83
CA ALA A 27 5.56 -60.19 -47.89
C ALA A 27 5.54 -59.66 -46.46
N THR A 28 6.55 -60.03 -45.69
CA THR A 28 6.97 -59.29 -44.51
C THR A 28 7.39 -57.91 -45.02
N ALA A 29 6.42 -57.00 -45.12
CA ALA A 29 6.68 -55.58 -45.18
C ALA A 29 7.17 -55.19 -43.79
N GLU A 30 8.45 -55.43 -43.53
CA GLU A 30 9.24 -54.56 -42.68
C GLU A 30 9.17 -53.17 -43.33
N THR A 31 8.13 -52.42 -42.99
CA THR A 31 8.19 -50.96 -43.07
C THR A 31 9.19 -50.55 -42.01
N THR A 32 10.47 -50.55 -42.39
CA THR A 32 11.48 -49.75 -41.72
C THR A 32 10.92 -48.33 -41.67
N ASP A 33 10.59 -47.92 -40.45
CA ASP A 33 10.29 -46.56 -40.03
C ASP A 33 11.53 -45.70 -40.31
N VAL A 34 11.73 -45.38 -41.59
CA VAL A 34 12.68 -44.36 -42.02
C VAL A 34 11.88 -43.08 -41.97
N ALA A 35 11.91 -42.42 -40.81
CA ALA A 35 11.38 -41.08 -40.66
C ALA A 35 11.88 -40.22 -41.84
N ASP A 36 10.96 -39.61 -42.58
CA ASP A 36 11.34 -38.68 -43.65
C ASP A 36 12.15 -37.56 -42.99
N PRO A 37 13.36 -37.21 -43.46
CA PRO A 37 14.12 -36.07 -42.92
C PRO A 37 13.33 -34.75 -42.91
N ARG A 38 12.24 -34.66 -43.68
CA ARG A 38 11.28 -33.56 -43.62
C ARG A 38 10.41 -33.59 -42.36
N ASP A 39 9.99 -34.76 -41.90
CA ASP A 39 9.17 -34.94 -40.70
C ASP A 39 9.97 -34.62 -39.43
N GLU A 40 11.25 -35.02 -39.38
CA GLU A 40 12.17 -34.62 -38.30
C GLU A 40 12.35 -33.10 -38.24
N ARG A 41 12.48 -32.46 -39.42
CA ARG A 41 12.60 -31.00 -39.51
C ARG A 41 11.33 -30.26 -39.12
N ILE A 42 10.16 -30.81 -39.45
CA ILE A 42 8.86 -30.26 -39.03
C ILE A 42 8.73 -30.36 -37.51
N ALA A 43 9.03 -31.52 -36.91
CA ALA A 43 8.99 -31.72 -35.46
C ALA A 43 9.95 -30.77 -34.71
N GLU A 44 11.15 -30.53 -35.25
CA GLU A 44 12.10 -29.58 -34.69
C GLU A 44 11.57 -28.14 -34.73
N LEU A 45 10.98 -27.72 -35.86
CA LEU A 45 10.39 -26.38 -36.01
C LEU A 45 9.16 -26.18 -35.09
N GLU A 46 8.33 -27.20 -34.92
CA GLU A 46 7.19 -27.18 -33.99
C GLU A 46 7.65 -27.05 -32.54
N ALA A 47 8.70 -27.78 -32.16
CA ALA A 47 9.31 -27.67 -30.82
C ALA A 47 9.87 -26.26 -30.57
N GLN A 48 10.61 -25.70 -31.54
CA GLN A 48 11.15 -24.33 -31.46
C GLN A 48 10.03 -23.28 -31.38
N LEU A 49 8.95 -23.44 -32.15
CA LEU A 49 7.79 -22.56 -32.09
C LEU A 49 7.10 -22.62 -30.73
N SER A 50 6.92 -23.82 -30.16
CA SER A 50 6.35 -23.99 -28.82
C SER A 50 7.22 -23.34 -27.75
N GLU A 51 8.53 -23.53 -27.79
CA GLU A 51 9.48 -22.92 -26.85
C GLU A 51 9.47 -21.38 -26.95
N LEU A 52 9.48 -20.84 -28.17
CA LEU A 52 9.36 -19.39 -28.39
C LEU A 52 8.02 -18.84 -27.90
N GLN A 53 6.92 -19.53 -28.16
CA GLN A 53 5.60 -19.12 -27.65
C GLN A 53 5.54 -19.14 -26.13
N GLN A 54 6.16 -20.12 -25.47
CA GLN A 54 6.25 -20.16 -24.01
C GLN A 54 7.08 -18.98 -23.49
N ARG A 55 8.27 -18.74 -24.05
CA ARG A 55 9.12 -17.60 -23.69
C ARG A 55 8.42 -16.27 -23.87
N GLU A 56 7.74 -16.05 -24.99
CA GLU A 56 7.01 -14.82 -25.25
C GLU A 56 5.82 -14.64 -24.29
N ARG A 57 5.08 -15.72 -23.99
CA ARG A 57 4.02 -15.66 -22.98
C ARG A 57 4.57 -15.29 -21.60
N ASP A 58 5.69 -15.89 -21.20
CA ASP A 58 6.35 -15.58 -19.93
C ASP A 58 6.85 -14.13 -19.88
N ASN A 59 7.45 -13.65 -20.97
CA ASN A 59 7.90 -12.27 -21.11
C ASN A 59 6.74 -11.28 -21.01
N VAL A 60 5.63 -11.54 -21.70
CA VAL A 60 4.42 -10.70 -21.65
C VAL A 60 3.79 -10.71 -20.26
N LEU A 61 3.71 -11.87 -19.61
CA LEU A 61 3.19 -11.98 -18.24
C LEU A 61 4.07 -11.22 -17.25
N ARG A 62 5.39 -11.34 -17.38
CA ARG A 62 6.34 -10.59 -16.54
C ARG A 62 6.24 -9.09 -16.77
N ALA A 63 6.25 -8.64 -18.02
CA ALA A 63 6.11 -7.22 -18.36
C ALA A 63 4.79 -6.64 -17.84
N ARG A 64 3.70 -7.40 -17.91
CA ARG A 64 2.41 -7.01 -17.34
C ARG A 64 2.48 -6.88 -15.81
N ALA A 65 3.08 -7.85 -15.14
CA ALA A 65 3.26 -7.80 -13.68
C ALA A 65 4.15 -6.62 -13.24
N GLU A 66 5.20 -6.32 -14.00
CA GLU A 66 6.05 -5.14 -13.77
C GLU A 66 5.27 -3.83 -13.95
N ALA A 67 4.47 -3.72 -15.00
CA ALA A 67 3.61 -2.56 -15.24
C ALA A 67 2.58 -2.36 -14.09
N ASP A 68 1.95 -3.45 -13.63
CA ASP A 68 1.00 -3.40 -12.51
C ASP A 68 1.69 -2.99 -11.20
N ASN A 69 2.91 -3.47 -10.95
CA ASN A 69 3.70 -3.08 -9.78
C ASN A 69 4.13 -1.61 -9.83
N ILE A 70 4.57 -1.12 -10.99
CA ILE A 70 4.91 0.29 -11.20
C ILE A 70 3.68 1.16 -10.96
N ARG A 71 2.52 0.77 -11.50
CA ARG A 71 1.26 1.49 -11.31
C ARG A 71 0.89 1.57 -9.84
N ARG A 72 0.90 0.44 -9.12
CA ARG A 72 0.60 0.42 -7.67
C ARG A 72 1.58 1.29 -6.88
N ARG A 73 2.86 1.26 -7.21
CA ARG A 73 3.88 2.11 -6.58
C ARG A 73 3.60 3.60 -6.85
N ALA A 74 3.32 3.95 -8.09
CA ALA A 74 3.02 5.33 -8.47
C ALA A 74 1.77 5.87 -7.74
N GLU A 75 0.72 5.05 -7.61
CA GLU A 75 -0.49 5.40 -6.85
C GLU A 75 -0.15 5.69 -5.37
N MET A 76 0.66 4.84 -4.73
CA MET A 76 1.12 5.07 -3.35
C MET A 76 1.99 6.32 -3.20
N ASP A 77 2.86 6.60 -4.17
CA ASP A 77 3.75 7.77 -4.13
C ASP A 77 2.96 9.07 -4.31
N VAL A 78 1.95 9.08 -5.18
CA VAL A 78 1.02 10.20 -5.35
C VAL A 78 0.20 10.43 -4.07
N GLU A 79 -0.32 9.37 -3.45
CA GLU A 79 -1.06 9.48 -2.20
C GLU A 79 -0.18 10.05 -1.08
N LYS A 80 1.06 9.56 -0.93
CA LYS A 80 2.03 10.11 0.02
C LYS A 80 2.36 11.56 -0.28
N ALA A 81 2.61 11.91 -1.54
CA ALA A 81 2.89 13.27 -1.94
C ALA A 81 1.73 14.20 -1.58
N HIS A 82 0.49 13.79 -1.81
CA HIS A 82 -0.69 14.55 -1.42
C HIS A 82 -0.82 14.70 0.11
N LYS A 83 -0.64 13.60 0.85
CA LYS A 83 -0.75 13.57 2.31
C LYS A 83 0.30 14.43 3.02
N PHE A 84 1.47 14.61 2.42
CA PHE A 84 2.59 15.34 3.02
C PHE A 84 3.02 16.58 2.22
N ALA A 85 2.22 17.03 1.24
CA ALA A 85 2.54 18.18 0.38
C ALA A 85 2.84 19.47 1.19
N VAL A 86 2.12 19.64 2.31
CA VAL A 86 2.23 20.82 3.17
C VAL A 86 3.26 20.67 4.30
N GLU A 87 4.00 19.56 4.38
CA GLU A 87 4.95 19.27 5.48
C GLU A 87 5.95 20.39 5.71
N LYS A 88 6.64 20.81 4.64
CA LYS A 88 7.65 21.88 4.72
C LYS A 88 7.03 23.22 5.11
N PHE A 89 5.90 23.58 4.51
CA PHE A 89 5.20 24.83 4.83
C PHE A 89 4.70 24.84 6.28
N ALA A 90 4.11 23.74 6.74
CA ALA A 90 3.67 23.57 8.11
C ALA A 90 4.82 23.72 9.10
N GLY A 91 5.98 23.12 8.81
CA GLY A 91 7.21 23.27 9.60
C GLY A 91 7.64 24.73 9.76
N GLU A 92 7.66 25.50 8.68
CA GLU A 92 8.00 26.93 8.70
C GLU A 92 6.93 27.81 9.39
N MET A 93 5.69 27.33 9.50
CA MET A 93 4.62 28.03 10.23
C MET A 93 4.67 27.79 11.74
N LEU A 94 5.32 26.73 12.23
CA LEU A 94 5.37 26.44 13.67
C LEU A 94 6.02 27.57 14.50
N PRO A 95 7.14 28.20 14.09
CA PRO A 95 7.69 29.35 14.81
C PRO A 95 6.72 30.52 14.92
N VAL A 96 5.83 30.72 13.94
CA VAL A 96 4.80 31.77 14.00
C VAL A 96 3.79 31.46 15.09
N ILE A 97 3.33 30.20 15.16
CA ILE A 97 2.43 29.72 16.23
C ILE A 97 3.11 29.90 17.60
N ASP A 98 4.37 29.49 17.74
CA ASP A 98 5.13 29.61 18.98
C ASP A 98 5.29 31.06 19.44
N ASN A 99 5.44 31.99 18.49
CA ASN A 99 5.55 33.41 18.80
C ASN A 99 4.22 33.98 19.31
N LEU A 100 3.10 33.53 18.77
CA LEU A 100 1.77 33.91 19.28
C LEU A 100 1.53 33.34 20.68
N GLU A 101 1.90 32.08 20.92
CA GLU A 101 1.85 31.45 22.25
C GLU A 101 2.72 32.21 23.25
N ARG A 102 3.98 32.48 22.89
CA ARG A 102 4.90 33.24 23.74
C ARG A 102 4.40 34.66 24.02
N ALA A 103 3.77 35.31 23.05
CA ALA A 103 3.18 36.63 23.25
C ALA A 103 2.05 36.58 24.29
N LEU A 104 1.19 35.54 24.25
CA LEU A 104 0.13 35.33 25.23
C LEU A 104 0.66 34.97 26.63
N ASP A 105 1.74 34.18 26.69
CA ASP A 105 2.37 33.78 27.96
C ASP A 105 3.08 34.95 28.64
N MET A 106 3.69 35.86 27.87
CA MET A 106 4.36 37.06 28.38
C MET A 106 3.41 38.23 28.63
N ALA A 107 2.17 38.18 28.14
CA ALA A 107 1.22 39.28 28.27
C ALA A 107 0.80 39.48 29.74
N ASP A 108 0.78 40.74 30.18
CA ASP A 108 0.23 41.10 31.47
C ASP A 108 -1.30 41.06 31.44
N LYS A 109 -1.85 39.91 31.82
CA LYS A 109 -3.31 39.67 31.87
C LYS A 109 -4.04 40.51 32.93
N SER A 110 -3.30 41.18 33.83
CA SER A 110 -3.89 42.08 34.83
C SER A 110 -4.11 43.50 34.30
N ASN A 111 -3.49 43.85 33.18
CA ASN A 111 -3.64 45.16 32.57
C ASN A 111 -4.89 45.24 31.69
N GLU A 112 -5.95 45.87 32.20
CA GLU A 112 -7.23 46.02 31.50
C GLU A 112 -7.11 46.71 30.13
N ALA A 113 -6.13 47.62 29.94
CA ALA A 113 -5.92 48.28 28.66
C ALA A 113 -5.45 47.32 27.54
N LEU A 114 -4.86 46.18 27.91
CA LEU A 114 -4.41 45.15 26.98
C LEU A 114 -5.41 44.01 26.80
N ALA A 115 -6.48 43.94 27.61
CA ALA A 115 -7.40 42.82 27.66
C ALA A 115 -7.98 42.47 26.27
N SER A 116 -8.51 43.45 25.53
CA SER A 116 -9.06 43.24 24.19
C SER A 116 -8.00 42.82 23.16
N MET A 117 -6.76 43.27 23.31
CA MET A 117 -5.67 42.84 22.43
C MET A 117 -5.27 41.39 22.70
N ILE A 118 -5.16 41.00 23.97
CA ILE A 118 -4.85 39.62 24.40
C ILE A 118 -5.92 38.66 23.87
N GLU A 119 -7.20 39.02 24.04
CA GLU A 119 -8.33 38.24 23.52
C GLU A 119 -8.27 38.09 21.99
N GLY A 120 -7.95 39.16 21.26
CA GLY A 120 -7.79 39.12 19.81
C GLY A 120 -6.66 38.20 19.34
N VAL A 121 -5.53 38.20 20.05
CA VAL A 121 -4.40 37.29 19.77
C VAL A 121 -4.78 35.84 20.09
N GLU A 122 -5.50 35.59 21.19
CA GLU A 122 -5.97 34.25 21.57
C GLU A 122 -6.95 33.68 20.53
N LEU A 123 -7.91 34.49 20.06
CA LEU A 123 -8.83 34.12 18.97
C LEU A 123 -8.09 33.83 17.66
N THR A 124 -7.05 34.61 17.35
CA THR A 124 -6.22 34.41 16.16
C THR A 124 -5.44 33.11 16.25
N LEU A 125 -4.80 32.83 17.40
CA LEU A 125 -4.09 31.58 17.65
C LEU A 125 -5.04 30.38 17.53
N LYS A 126 -6.23 30.47 18.15
CA LYS A 126 -7.25 29.42 18.04
C LYS A 126 -7.65 29.17 16.58
N SER A 127 -7.93 30.23 15.83
CA SER A 127 -8.30 30.14 14.41
C SER A 127 -7.19 29.53 13.56
N LEU A 128 -5.93 29.87 13.85
CA LEU A 128 -4.76 29.30 13.18
C LEU A 128 -4.62 27.81 13.50
N LEU A 129 -4.74 27.41 14.76
CA LEU A 129 -4.72 26.01 15.18
C LEU A 129 -5.86 25.20 14.53
N ASP A 130 -7.06 25.75 14.48
CA ASP A 130 -8.21 25.13 13.83
C ASP A 130 -8.00 25.00 12.30
N ALA A 131 -7.32 25.98 11.68
CA ALA A 131 -6.98 25.92 10.26
C ALA A 131 -5.96 24.81 9.97
N VAL A 132 -4.87 24.71 10.74
CA VAL A 132 -3.84 23.67 10.53
C VAL A 132 -4.37 22.26 10.82
N ARG A 133 -5.27 22.10 11.79
CA ARG A 133 -5.94 20.80 12.06
C ARG A 133 -6.72 20.27 10.86
N LYS A 134 -7.32 21.14 10.05
CA LYS A 134 -8.02 20.72 8.81
C LYS A 134 -7.07 20.11 7.77
N PHE A 135 -5.78 20.41 7.85
CA PHE A 135 -4.73 19.80 7.02
C PHE A 135 -4.07 18.58 7.68
N GLY A 136 -4.63 18.07 8.78
CA GLY A 136 -4.13 16.91 9.50
C GLY A 136 -2.96 17.20 10.43
N ILE A 137 -2.77 18.47 10.82
CA ILE A 137 -1.75 18.85 11.81
C ILE A 137 -2.35 18.77 13.21
N GLU A 138 -1.79 17.94 14.06
CA GLU A 138 -2.21 17.76 15.45
C GLU A 138 -1.14 18.27 16.41
N VAL A 139 -1.59 18.77 17.56
CA VAL A 139 -0.73 19.33 18.61
C VAL A 139 -0.33 18.22 19.55
N VAL A 140 0.97 18.13 19.85
CA VAL A 140 1.52 17.28 20.90
C VAL A 140 1.96 18.18 22.05
N GLY A 141 1.26 18.13 23.18
CA GLY A 141 1.57 19.03 24.29
C GLY A 141 0.73 18.82 25.53
N GLU A 142 0.28 17.58 25.76
CA GLU A 142 -0.45 17.24 26.97
C GLU A 142 0.52 17.10 28.14
N VAL A 143 0.13 17.63 29.30
CA VAL A 143 0.81 17.41 30.58
C VAL A 143 0.18 16.22 31.30
N ASN A 144 0.90 15.63 32.26
CA ASN A 144 0.49 14.43 33.00
C ASN A 144 0.32 13.16 32.15
N VAL A 145 0.94 13.10 30.97
CA VAL A 145 1.00 11.89 30.14
C VAL A 145 2.37 11.22 30.28
N PRO A 146 2.46 9.88 30.08
CA PRO A 146 3.75 9.19 30.03
C PRO A 146 4.68 9.82 28.97
N PHE A 147 5.96 9.94 29.29
CA PHE A 147 6.94 10.41 28.31
C PHE A 147 7.09 9.40 27.17
N ASN A 148 6.84 9.82 25.93
CA ASN A 148 7.06 9.04 24.72
C ASN A 148 8.18 9.66 23.86
N PRO A 149 9.35 9.01 23.71
CA PRO A 149 10.45 9.50 22.88
C PRO A 149 10.11 9.72 21.40
N GLU A 150 9.07 9.08 20.87
CA GLU A 150 8.66 9.24 19.46
C GLU A 150 8.04 10.62 19.18
N VAL A 151 7.49 11.28 20.20
CA VAL A 151 6.76 12.54 20.06
C VAL A 151 7.21 13.63 21.04
N HIS A 152 7.97 13.26 22.07
CA HIS A 152 8.49 14.17 23.10
C HIS A 152 10.02 14.19 23.11
N GLN A 153 10.58 15.37 23.36
CA GLN A 153 11.99 15.61 23.62
C GLN A 153 12.16 16.13 25.05
N ALA A 154 12.73 15.30 25.93
CA ALA A 154 12.99 15.68 27.31
C ALA A 154 14.16 16.66 27.38
N MET A 155 13.89 17.91 27.79
CA MET A 155 14.90 18.95 27.93
C MET A 155 15.51 18.98 29.32
N THR A 156 14.72 18.65 30.34
CA THR A 156 15.15 18.60 31.73
C THR A 156 14.33 17.59 32.52
N MET A 157 14.86 17.15 33.64
CA MET A 157 14.14 16.34 34.63
C MET A 157 13.93 17.16 35.89
N LEU A 158 12.71 17.15 36.41
CA LEU A 158 12.33 17.85 37.64
C LEU A 158 11.85 16.85 38.69
N GLU A 159 12.29 17.05 39.93
CA GLU A 159 11.78 16.27 41.05
C GLU A 159 10.35 16.69 41.36
N SER A 160 9.44 15.73 41.47
CA SER A 160 8.06 15.98 41.87
C SER A 160 7.53 14.84 42.71
N ALA A 161 6.85 15.18 43.81
CA ALA A 161 6.07 14.24 44.60
C ALA A 161 4.63 14.08 44.04
N ASP A 162 4.19 15.03 43.22
CA ASP A 162 2.81 15.13 42.74
C ASP A 162 2.58 14.40 41.41
N HIS A 163 3.67 14.05 40.69
CA HIS A 163 3.63 13.42 39.38
C HIS A 163 4.24 12.02 39.44
N GLN A 164 3.65 11.05 38.72
CA GLN A 164 4.27 9.75 38.54
C GLN A 164 5.64 9.91 37.86
N PRO A 165 6.66 9.10 38.20
CA PRO A 165 7.95 9.15 37.53
C PRO A 165 7.82 8.95 36.01
N ASN A 166 8.70 9.56 35.23
CA ASN A 166 8.75 9.46 33.77
C ASN A 166 7.48 9.96 33.05
N HIS A 167 6.84 10.99 33.59
CA HIS A 167 5.69 11.68 32.99
C HIS A 167 6.04 13.11 32.60
N VAL A 168 5.37 13.62 31.56
CA VAL A 168 5.46 15.01 31.14
C VAL A 168 4.86 15.91 32.22
N MET A 169 5.69 16.74 32.86
CA MET A 169 5.24 17.69 33.88
C MET A 169 4.81 19.03 33.27
N MET A 170 5.61 19.52 32.33
CA MET A 170 5.35 20.77 31.65
C MET A 170 5.86 20.70 30.21
N VAL A 171 5.19 21.44 29.34
CA VAL A 171 5.56 21.59 27.94
C VAL A 171 6.17 22.96 27.76
N MET A 172 7.44 23.01 27.43
CA MET A 172 8.18 24.26 27.18
C MET A 172 7.92 24.77 25.76
N GLN A 173 7.74 23.85 24.81
CA GLN A 173 7.36 24.14 23.43
C GLN A 173 6.51 22.99 22.92
N LYS A 174 5.34 23.30 22.35
CA LYS A 174 4.45 22.27 21.82
C LYS A 174 5.06 21.59 20.60
N GLY A 175 4.85 20.28 20.50
CA GLY A 175 5.16 19.47 19.33
C GLY A 175 3.99 19.43 18.37
N TYR A 176 4.24 18.93 17.16
CA TYR A 176 3.24 18.81 16.12
C TYR A 176 3.46 17.56 15.27
N THR A 177 2.37 16.93 14.84
CA THR A 177 2.36 15.79 13.92
C THR A 177 1.51 16.11 12.69
N LEU A 178 1.95 15.71 11.50
CA LEU A 178 1.18 15.79 10.26
C LEU A 178 0.73 14.39 9.86
N ASN A 179 -0.58 14.15 9.91
CA ASN A 179 -1.19 12.87 9.53
C ASN A 179 -0.49 11.64 10.17
N GLY A 180 -0.12 11.76 11.44
CA GLY A 180 0.60 10.75 12.22
C GLY A 180 2.12 10.76 12.11
N ARG A 181 2.72 11.55 11.20
CA ARG A 181 4.18 11.72 11.09
C ARG A 181 4.64 12.89 11.95
N LEU A 182 5.73 12.72 12.69
CA LEU A 182 6.30 13.79 13.50
C LEU A 182 6.81 14.95 12.63
N LEU A 183 6.29 16.16 12.84
CA LEU A 183 6.86 17.40 12.28
C LEU A 183 7.92 17.98 13.20
N ARG A 184 7.60 18.07 14.50
CA ARG A 184 8.47 18.58 15.54
C ARG A 184 8.11 17.95 16.88
N PRO A 185 9.06 17.44 17.67
CA PRO A 185 8.78 16.92 18.99
C PRO A 185 8.36 18.02 19.96
N ALA A 186 7.56 17.67 20.96
CA ALA A 186 7.27 18.58 22.07
C ALA A 186 8.47 18.64 23.01
N MET A 187 8.98 19.83 23.29
CA MET A 187 10.03 20.01 24.29
C MET A 187 9.40 20.03 25.67
N VAL A 188 9.76 19.07 26.51
CA VAL A 188 9.09 18.82 27.79
C VAL A 188 10.07 18.71 28.94
N ALA A 189 9.60 19.03 30.15
CA ALA A 189 10.25 18.60 31.38
C ALA A 189 9.57 17.33 31.89
N VAL A 190 10.37 16.35 32.30
CA VAL A 190 9.90 15.04 32.75
C VAL A 190 10.09 14.89 34.26
N SER A 191 9.16 14.23 34.93
CA SER A 191 9.25 13.94 36.36
C SER A 191 10.32 12.89 36.67
N LYS A 192 11.14 13.18 37.69
CA LYS A 192 11.99 12.20 38.37
C LYS A 192 11.43 11.98 39.79
N ALA A 193 11.49 10.73 40.27
CA ALA A 193 11.21 10.46 41.68
C ALA A 193 12.18 11.24 42.57
N LYS A 194 11.66 11.78 43.68
CA LYS A 194 12.49 12.43 44.71
C LYS A 194 13.34 11.35 45.40
N GLU A 195 14.65 11.54 45.44
CA GLU A 195 15.58 10.66 46.17
C GLU A 195 15.37 10.72 47.69
#